data_AF-A0A0C9TJ02-F1
#
_entry.id   AF-A0A0C9TJ02-F1
#
_cell.length_a   1.000
_cell.length_b   1.000
_cell.length_c   1.000
_cell.angle_alpha   90.00
_cell.angle_beta   90.00
_cell.angle_gamma   90.00
#
_symmetry.space_group_name_H-M   'P 1'
#
loop_
_entity.id
_entity.type
_entity.pdbx_description
1 polymer ?
#
loop_
_entity_poly.entity_id
_entity_poly.type
_entity_poly.pdbx_seq_one_letter_code
_entity_poly.pdbx_strand_id
1 'polypeptide(L)' 'KYRTIIVSPEQLMKPRGEFEKLLRKPEFASHIVGFVFDEAHCITSWGEFRPEYRELQRL' A
#
# COMPACT_ATOMS: atom_id res chain seq x y z
N LYS A 1 -2.20 -21.14 -0.82
CA LYS A 1 -1.15 -20.18 -1.26
C LYS A 1 -1.84 -18.92 -1.77
N TYR A 2 -1.68 -17.79 -1.09
CA TYR A 2 -2.26 -16.52 -1.52
C TYR A 2 -1.48 -15.98 -2.72
N ARG A 3 -2.18 -15.41 -3.71
CA ARG A 3 -1.58 -14.84 -4.93
C ARG A 3 -1.74 -13.33 -5.02
N THR A 4 -2.77 -12.81 -4.37
CA THR A 4 -3.12 -11.39 -4.38
C THR A 4 -3.62 -11.03 -2.99
N ILE A 5 -3.19 -9.86 -2.50
CA ILE A 5 -3.66 -9.26 -1.25
C ILE A 5 -4.27 -7.93 -1.65
N ILE A 6 -5.56 -7.74 -1.37
CA ILE A 6 -6.27 -6.49 -1.63
C ILE A 6 -6.37 -5.76 -0.29
N VAL A 7 -5.93 -4.51 -0.26
CA VAL A 7 -5.89 -3.68 0.94
C VAL A 7 -6.22 -2.25 0.55
N SER A 8 -6.92 -1.54 1.42
CA SER A 8 -7.23 -0.13 1.20
C SER A 8 -6.02 0.76 1.55
N PRO A 9 -5.90 1.96 0.94
CA PRO A 9 -4.85 2.92 1.28
C PRO A 9 -4.78 3.23 2.78
N GLU A 10 -5.93 3.31 3.46
CA GLU A 10 -6.03 3.62 4.89
C GLU A 10 -5.40 2.55 5.77
N GLN A 11 -5.48 1.28 5.37
CA GLN A 11 -4.84 0.19 6.11
C GLN A 11 -3.37 0.04 5.73
N LEU A 12 -3.05 0.17 4.44
CA LEU A 12 -1.69 0.03 3.93
C LEU A 12 -0.76 1.12 4.47
N MET A 13 -1.23 2.37 4.49
CA MET A 13 -0.45 3.54 4.87
C MET A 13 -0.63 3.96 6.33
N LYS A 14 -1.36 3.17 7.14
CA LYS A 14 -1.57 3.46 8.57
C LYS A 14 -0.23 3.59 9.30
N PRO A 15 0.08 4.75 9.92
CA PRO A 15 1.33 4.93 10.65
C PRO A 15 1.46 3.91 11.79
N ARG A 16 2.59 3.19 11.85
CA ARG A 16 2.83 2.10 12.84
C ARG A 16 1.79 0.97 12.74
N GLY A 17 1.16 0.81 11.58
CA GLY A 17 0.19 -0.23 11.28
C GLY A 17 0.83 -1.61 11.10
N GLU A 18 -0.01 -2.64 11.06
CA GLU A 18 0.45 -4.02 10.89
C GLU A 18 1.02 -4.28 9.49
N PHE A 19 0.52 -3.60 8.45
CA PHE A 19 1.10 -3.68 7.11
C PHE A 19 2.50 -3.10 7.05
N GLU A 20 2.77 -1.97 7.71
CA GLU A 20 4.14 -1.43 7.82
C GLU A 20 5.08 -2.45 8.46
N LYS A 21 4.66 -3.09 9.57
CA LYS A 21 5.45 -4.13 10.24
C LYS A 21 5.66 -5.35 9.34
N LEU A 22 4.63 -5.74 8.59
CA LEU A 22 4.66 -6.91 7.71
C LEU A 22 5.58 -6.68 6.50
N LEU A 23 5.51 -5.51 5.85
CA LEU A 23 6.36 -5.13 4.73
C LEU A 23 7.84 -5.02 5.12
N ARG A 24 8.14 -4.72 6.40
CA ARG A 24 9.52 -4.74 6.92
C ARG A 24 10.09 -6.14 7.17
N LYS A 25 9.28 -7.19 7.14
CA LYS A 25 9.75 -8.58 7.33
C LYS A 25 10.34 -9.12 6.02
N PRO A 26 11.64 -9.46 5.95
CA PRO A 26 12.26 -9.95 4.72
C PRO A 26 11.58 -11.21 4.17
N GLU A 27 11.07 -12.08 5.03
CA GLU A 27 10.38 -13.32 4.65
C GLU A 27 9.05 -13.02 3.95
N PHE A 28 8.43 -11.89 4.23
CA PHE A 28 7.22 -11.47 3.53
C PHE A 28 7.56 -10.68 2.26
N ALA A 29 8.43 -9.67 2.39
CA ALA A 29 8.78 -8.76 1.30
C ALA A 29 9.42 -9.50 0.11
N SER A 30 10.25 -10.53 0.36
CA SER A 30 10.87 -11.36 -0.68
C SER A 30 9.88 -12.11 -1.57
N HIS A 31 8.62 -12.26 -1.14
CA HIS A 31 7.57 -12.90 -1.93
C HIS A 31 6.70 -11.89 -2.70
N ILE A 32 6.89 -10.58 -2.51
CA ILE A 32 6.14 -9.54 -3.21
C ILE A 32 6.79 -9.34 -4.58
N VAL A 33 6.01 -9.58 -5.63
CA VAL A 33 6.47 -9.38 -7.02
C VAL A 33 6.18 -7.95 -7.52
N GLY A 34 5.18 -7.28 -6.94
CA GLY A 34 4.85 -5.90 -7.28
C GLY A 34 3.61 -5.38 -6.56
N PHE A 35 3.38 -4.08 -6.73
CA PHE A 35 2.20 -3.38 -6.25
C PHE A 35 1.33 -2.94 -7.44
N VAL A 36 0.01 -3.07 -7.29
CA VAL A 36 -0.97 -2.58 -8.26
C VAL A 36 -1.86 -1.59 -7.54
N PHE A 37 -1.89 -0.36 -8.03
CA PHE A 37 -2.74 0.70 -7.48
C PHE A 37 -3.98 0.82 -8.35
N ASP A 38 -5.10 0.40 -7.79
CA ASP A 38 -6.40 0.68 -8.39
C ASP A 38 -6.74 2.16 -8.21
N GLU A 39 -7.50 2.69 -9.17
CA GLU A 39 -7.89 4.10 -9.24
C GLU A 39 -6.72 5.08 -9.12
N ALA A 40 -5.67 4.87 -9.92
CA ALA A 40 -4.46 5.68 -9.93
C ALA A 40 -4.72 7.20 -10.12
N HIS A 41 -5.89 7.58 -10.66
CA HIS A 41 -6.32 8.98 -10.74
C HIS A 41 -6.48 9.65 -9.35
N CYS A 42 -6.68 8.86 -8.28
CA CYS A 42 -6.69 9.31 -6.89
C CYS A 42 -5.32 9.79 -6.39
N ILE A 43 -4.23 9.41 -7.06
CA ILE A 43 -2.87 9.82 -6.66
C ILE A 43 -2.60 11.26 -7.12
N THR A 44 -3.07 11.62 -8.31
CA THR A 44 -2.76 12.90 -8.95
C THR A 44 -3.93 13.86 -8.87
N SER A 45 -4.94 13.61 -9.71
CA SER A 45 -6.06 14.52 -9.94
C SER A 45 -6.91 14.68 -8.68
N TRP A 46 -7.10 13.60 -7.92
CA TRP A 46 -7.96 13.57 -6.75
C TRP A 46 -7.19 13.28 -5.46
N GLY A 47 -5.91 13.69 -5.39
CA GLY A 47 -5.06 13.47 -4.21
C GLY A 47 -5.58 14.10 -2.90
N GLU A 48 -6.56 14.99 -2.97
CA GLU A 48 -7.28 15.51 -1.79
C GLU A 48 -8.46 14.64 -1.35
N PHE A 49 -9.04 13.85 -2.26
CA PHE A 49 -10.16 12.97 -1.96
C PHE A 49 -9.76 11.79 -1.08
N ARG A 50 -8.55 11.25 -1.32
CA ARG A 50 -7.96 10.14 -0.55
C ARG A 50 -6.51 10.46 -0.21
N PRO A 51 -6.26 11.22 0.87
CA PRO A 51 -4.94 11.75 1.18
C PRO A 51 -3.89 10.66 1.43
N GLU A 52 -4.31 9.45 1.80
CA GLU A 52 -3.42 8.30 2.02
C GLU A 52 -2.63 7.91 0.77
N TYR A 53 -3.14 8.17 -0.43
CA TYR A 53 -2.41 7.93 -1.68
C TYR A 53 -1.14 8.80 -1.80
N ARG A 54 -1.04 9.94 -1.10
CA ARG A 54 0.17 10.79 -1.08
C ARG A 54 1.34 10.12 -0.37
N GLU A 55 1.05 9.14 0.48
CA GLU A 55 2.05 8.44 1.29
C GLU A 55 2.67 7.25 0.53
N LEU A 56 2.13 6.86 -0.62
CA LEU A 56 2.57 5.66 -1.37
C LEU A 56 4.05 5.64 -1.72
N GLN A 57 4.70 6.80 -1.84
CA GLN A 57 6.14 6.95 -2.03
C GLN A 57 7.01 6.30 -0.94
N ARG A 58 6.41 5.88 0.19
CA ARG A 58 7.07 5.22 1.32
C ARG A 58 7.17 3.69 1.17
N LEU A 59 6.50 3.10 0.18
CA LEU A 59 6.46 1.66 -0.08
C LEU A 59 7.70 1.15 -0.80
#